data_AF-A0A1D1UEM0-F1
#
_entry.id   AF-A0A1D1UEM0-F1
#
_cell.length_a   1.000
_cell.length_b   1.000
_cell.length_c   1.000
_cell.angle_alpha   90.00
_cell.angle_beta   90.00
_cell.angle_gamma   90.00
#
_symmetry.space_group_name_H-M   'P 1'
#
loop_
_entity.id
_entity.type
_entity.pdbx_description
1 polymer ?
#
loop_
_entity_poly.entity_id
_entity_poly.type
_entity_poly.pdbx_seq_one_letter_code
_entity_poly.pdbx_strand_id
1 'polypeptide(L)'
;MDDRTNFAFFIFILEVSWSLAQDQLLNQCIEGRHHKENASPEPGLSDTHCSAWSKNSCCSIETALGITANSTQDGSWLNFRWDHCENKPLSEKCREHFVRDLCFYECSPNTGPWIVDDKRKIRSNRFMKVPLCQTDCDNWFKDCADDFTCTRNWARDFKWEGGVNKCPPASSCRTFIEVFGSAKNFCESVFDHSFVYAPDWEPCMRLWFDGSSGNPNDKVAAWKARRLRT
;
A
#
# COMPACT_ATOMS: atom_id res chain seq x y z
N MET A 1 -28.25 -44.30 -6.02
CA MET A 1 -27.87 -42.90 -5.74
C MET A 1 -27.40 -42.32 -7.04
N ASP A 2 -28.10 -41.30 -7.51
CA ASP A 2 -28.13 -40.85 -8.90
C ASP A 2 -26.88 -40.01 -9.23
N ASP A 3 -26.23 -40.30 -10.36
CA ASP A 3 -25.04 -39.60 -10.86
C ASP A 3 -25.27 -38.08 -11.01
N ARG A 4 -26.53 -37.69 -11.26
CA ARG A 4 -26.93 -36.28 -11.29
C ARG A 4 -26.84 -35.60 -9.92
N THR A 5 -27.12 -36.32 -8.85
CA THR A 5 -27.03 -35.81 -7.48
C THR A 5 -25.57 -35.63 -7.07
N ASN A 6 -24.69 -36.54 -7.47
CA ASN A 6 -23.25 -36.42 -7.25
C ASN A 6 -22.67 -35.24 -8.05
N PHE A 7 -23.03 -35.08 -9.32
CA PHE A 7 -22.54 -33.97 -10.15
C PHE A 7 -22.98 -32.59 -9.60
N ALA A 8 -24.24 -32.44 -9.20
CA ALA A 8 -24.73 -31.21 -8.59
C ALA A 8 -24.04 -30.90 -7.25
N PHE A 9 -23.75 -31.92 -6.45
CA PHE A 9 -23.03 -31.77 -5.18
C PHE A 9 -21.57 -31.34 -5.37
N PHE A 10 -20.87 -31.88 -6.37
CA PHE A 10 -19.52 -31.44 -6.73
C PHE A 10 -19.48 -29.99 -7.23
N ILE A 11 -20.44 -29.58 -8.06
CA ILE A 11 -20.56 -28.18 -8.50
C ILE A 11 -20.80 -27.25 -7.31
N PHE A 12 -21.68 -27.63 -6.39
CA PHE A 12 -21.96 -26.85 -5.19
C PHE A 12 -20.73 -26.70 -4.29
N ILE A 13 -19.95 -27.77 -4.08
CA ILE A 13 -18.70 -27.69 -3.31
C ILE A 13 -17.72 -26.73 -3.96
N LEU A 14 -17.52 -26.82 -5.28
CA LEU A 14 -16.62 -25.92 -6.00
C LEU A 14 -17.07 -24.46 -5.85
N GLU A 15 -18.36 -24.15 -6.07
CA GLU A 15 -18.91 -22.80 -5.91
C GLU A 15 -18.71 -22.24 -4.49
N VAL A 16 -18.89 -23.06 -3.45
CA VAL A 16 -18.67 -22.66 -2.05
C VAL A 16 -17.20 -22.42 -1.76
N SER A 17 -16.30 -23.33 -2.18
CA SER A 17 -14.85 -23.16 -2.00
C SER A 17 -14.33 -21.91 -2.70
N TRP A 18 -14.87 -21.57 -3.88
CA TRP A 18 -14.51 -20.35 -4.60
C TRP A 18 -15.03 -19.09 -3.92
N SER A 19 -16.26 -19.12 -3.39
CA SER A 19 -16.81 -17.99 -2.65
C SER A 19 -15.94 -17.66 -1.44
N LEU A 20 -15.50 -18.69 -0.70
CA LEU A 20 -14.59 -18.53 0.44
C LEU A 20 -13.21 -18.00 0.03
N ALA A 21 -12.62 -18.51 -1.07
CA ALA A 21 -11.34 -18.02 -1.58
C ALA A 21 -11.42 -16.57 -2.09
N GLN A 22 -12.55 -16.19 -2.68
CA GLN A 22 -12.80 -14.82 -3.12
C GLN A 22 -12.95 -13.89 -1.92
N ASP A 23 -13.76 -14.26 -0.93
CA ASP A 23 -13.92 -13.47 0.30
C ASP A 23 -12.60 -13.29 1.04
N GLN A 24 -11.75 -14.34 1.04
CA GLN A 24 -10.39 -14.24 1.57
C GLN A 24 -9.58 -13.16 0.84
N LEU A 25 -9.55 -13.15 -0.50
CA LEU A 25 -8.81 -12.12 -1.27
C LEU A 25 -9.36 -10.69 -1.06
N LEU A 26 -10.64 -10.53 -0.76
CA LEU A 26 -11.27 -9.22 -0.60
C LEU A 26 -11.12 -8.63 0.80
N ASN A 27 -10.64 -9.43 1.76
CA ASN A 27 -10.49 -9.04 3.15
C ASN A 27 -9.15 -9.50 3.77
N GLN A 28 -8.13 -9.70 2.94
CA GLN A 28 -6.82 -10.21 3.36
C GLN A 28 -5.90 -9.07 3.80
N CYS A 29 -5.24 -9.28 4.94
CA CYS A 29 -4.16 -8.42 5.40
C CYS A 29 -2.79 -8.97 5.00
N ILE A 30 -1.84 -8.07 4.78
CA ILE A 30 -0.41 -8.43 4.67
C ILE A 30 0.01 -9.07 5.99
N GLU A 31 0.84 -10.09 5.94
CA GLU A 31 1.45 -10.67 7.13
C GLU A 31 2.70 -9.87 7.49
N GLY A 32 2.48 -8.70 8.09
CA GLY A 32 3.53 -7.79 8.54
C GLY A 32 3.52 -7.57 10.05
N ARG A 33 4.54 -6.88 10.56
CA ARG A 33 4.68 -6.56 11.99
C ARG A 33 3.51 -5.73 12.55
N HIS A 34 2.89 -4.87 11.74
CA HIS A 34 1.87 -3.91 12.16
C HIS A 34 0.48 -4.18 11.57
N HIS A 35 0.35 -5.29 10.84
CA HIS A 35 -0.92 -5.75 10.32
C HIS A 35 -1.61 -6.65 11.33
N LYS A 36 -2.93 -6.52 11.42
CA LYS A 36 -3.82 -7.50 12.06
C LYS A 36 -3.85 -8.78 11.21
N GLU A 37 -4.20 -9.89 11.85
CA GLU A 37 -4.40 -11.16 11.15
C GLU A 37 -5.55 -11.09 10.15
N ASN A 38 -6.65 -10.45 10.54
CA ASN A 38 -7.84 -10.28 9.72
C ASN A 38 -8.30 -8.83 9.77
N ALA A 39 -8.84 -8.35 8.65
CA ALA A 39 -9.41 -7.02 8.61
C ALA A 39 -10.71 -6.96 9.41
N SER A 40 -10.87 -5.87 10.15
CA SER A 40 -12.05 -5.63 10.99
C SER A 40 -12.29 -4.13 11.18
N PRO A 41 -13.49 -3.71 11.59
CA PRO A 41 -13.77 -2.31 11.90
C PRO A 41 -12.87 -1.78 13.01
N GLU A 42 -12.36 -0.56 12.83
CA GLU A 42 -11.56 0.18 13.82
C GLU A 42 -12.05 1.64 13.89
N PRO A 43 -13.15 1.92 14.62
CA PRO A 43 -13.74 3.25 14.66
C PRO A 43 -12.78 4.35 15.15
N GLY A 44 -11.78 3.99 15.95
CA GLY A 44 -10.77 4.91 16.48
C GLY A 44 -9.89 5.56 15.41
N LEU A 45 -9.84 5.02 14.19
CA LEU A 45 -9.04 5.58 13.09
C LEU A 45 -9.58 6.93 12.62
N SER A 46 -10.83 7.28 12.97
CA SER A 46 -11.55 8.45 12.45
C SER A 46 -10.80 9.77 12.65
N ASP A 47 -10.01 9.90 13.72
CA ASP A 47 -9.24 11.11 14.05
C ASP A 47 -7.75 11.02 13.64
N THR A 48 -7.41 10.08 12.75
CA THR A 48 -6.03 9.85 12.29
C THR A 48 -5.90 10.11 10.79
N HIS A 49 -4.67 10.15 10.26
CA HIS A 49 -4.45 10.19 8.81
C HIS A 49 -5.01 8.95 8.07
N CYS A 50 -5.24 7.84 8.78
CA CYS A 50 -5.75 6.58 8.22
C CYS A 50 -7.27 6.43 8.35
N SER A 51 -8.01 7.53 8.52
CA SER A 51 -9.47 7.54 8.76
C SER A 51 -10.31 6.88 7.66
N ALA A 52 -9.80 6.83 6.42
CA ALA A 52 -10.48 6.19 5.28
C ALA A 52 -10.80 4.71 5.51
N TRP A 53 -10.05 4.02 6.40
CA TRP A 53 -10.21 2.59 6.68
C TRP A 53 -10.94 2.29 8.00
N SER A 54 -11.53 3.27 8.69
CA SER A 54 -12.17 3.07 10.01
C SER A 54 -13.28 2.01 10.02
N LYS A 55 -13.98 1.81 8.89
CA LYS A 55 -15.06 0.81 8.76
C LYS A 55 -14.54 -0.62 8.58
N ASN A 56 -13.34 -0.81 8.04
CA ASN A 56 -12.71 -2.10 7.82
C ASN A 56 -11.22 -1.90 7.51
N SER A 57 -10.33 -2.26 8.44
CA SER A 57 -8.89 -2.03 8.32
C SER A 57 -8.07 -3.26 8.67
N CYS A 58 -6.86 -3.31 8.12
CA CYS A 58 -5.77 -4.21 8.50
C CYS A 58 -4.83 -3.63 9.55
N CYS A 59 -4.91 -2.35 9.89
CA CYS A 59 -4.10 -1.73 10.93
C CYS A 59 -4.93 -1.54 12.21
N SER A 60 -4.27 -1.54 13.36
CA SER A 60 -4.88 -1.15 14.64
C SER A 60 -4.84 0.36 14.87
N ILE A 61 -5.55 0.85 15.88
CA ILE A 61 -5.48 2.25 16.29
C ILE A 61 -4.06 2.66 16.73
N GLU A 62 -3.32 1.79 17.42
CA GLU A 62 -1.94 2.08 17.83
C GLU A 62 -1.03 2.29 16.62
N THR A 63 -1.25 1.51 15.56
CA THR A 63 -0.52 1.64 14.29
C THR A 63 -0.84 2.98 13.62
N ALA A 64 -2.12 3.33 13.51
CA ALA A 64 -2.56 4.59 12.91
C ALA A 64 -2.09 5.84 13.70
N LEU A 65 -2.10 5.78 15.03
CA LEU A 65 -1.54 6.82 15.90
C LEU A 65 -0.03 6.93 15.75
N GLY A 66 0.69 5.80 15.63
CA GLY A 66 2.12 5.79 15.37
C GLY A 66 2.48 6.44 14.04
N ILE A 67 1.75 6.12 12.96
CA ILE A 67 1.93 6.77 11.65
C ILE A 67 1.74 8.29 11.78
N THR A 68 0.67 8.71 12.47
CA THR A 68 0.36 10.13 12.68
C THR A 68 1.44 10.83 13.47
N ALA A 69 1.83 10.29 14.62
CA ALA A 69 2.86 10.87 15.47
C ALA A 69 4.20 10.98 14.72
N ASN A 70 4.66 9.90 14.11
CA ASN A 70 5.97 9.88 13.48
C ASN A 70 6.04 10.79 12.24
N SER A 71 4.93 10.94 11.50
CA SER A 71 4.89 11.86 10.36
C SER A 71 5.25 13.30 10.76
N THR A 72 4.84 13.71 11.96
CA THR A 72 5.07 15.07 12.50
C THR A 72 6.37 15.21 13.30
N GLN A 73 6.93 14.10 13.79
CA GLN A 73 8.15 14.12 14.62
C GLN A 73 9.41 13.99 13.75
N ASP A 74 9.88 12.77 13.51
CA ASP A 74 11.14 12.51 12.81
C ASP A 74 10.95 12.01 11.36
N GLY A 75 9.69 11.93 10.91
CA GLY A 75 9.35 11.48 9.57
C GLY A 75 9.70 10.02 9.31
N SER A 76 9.56 9.16 10.32
CA SER A 76 10.00 7.77 10.22
C SER A 76 8.93 6.70 10.45
N TRP A 77 9.07 5.55 9.80
CA TRP A 77 8.28 4.36 10.12
C TRP A 77 9.13 3.11 10.04
N LEU A 78 9.10 2.24 11.06
CA LEU A 78 9.98 1.07 11.14
C LEU A 78 11.48 1.41 10.95
N ASN A 79 11.91 2.54 11.53
CA ASN A 79 13.23 3.14 11.38
C ASN A 79 13.59 3.59 9.95
N PHE A 80 12.63 3.59 9.02
CA PHE A 80 12.79 4.21 7.71
C PHE A 80 12.42 5.69 7.81
N ARG A 81 13.41 6.57 7.68
CA ARG A 81 13.27 8.02 7.62
C ARG A 81 12.99 8.47 6.18
N TRP A 82 11.91 9.22 5.99
CA TRP A 82 11.63 9.93 4.73
C TRP A 82 12.57 11.11 4.49
N ASP A 83 13.07 11.73 5.56
CA ASP A 83 14.04 12.83 5.52
C ASP A 83 15.49 12.30 5.47
N HIS A 84 15.79 11.44 4.49
CA HIS A 84 17.13 10.85 4.31
C HIS A 84 18.13 11.80 3.65
N CYS A 85 17.68 12.91 3.06
CA CYS A 85 18.53 13.95 2.49
C CYS A 85 18.82 15.04 3.53
N GLU A 86 20.08 15.11 3.97
CA GLU A 86 20.51 16.02 5.04
C GLU A 86 20.22 17.49 4.70
N ASN A 87 19.66 18.22 5.67
CA ASN A 87 19.24 19.64 5.54
C ASN A 87 18.21 19.93 4.43
N LYS A 88 17.54 18.89 3.92
CA LYS A 88 16.54 18.97 2.84
C LYS A 88 15.34 18.06 3.17
N PRO A 89 14.59 18.36 4.24
CA PRO A 89 13.42 17.57 4.60
C PRO A 89 12.37 17.61 3.49
N LEU A 90 11.52 16.59 3.42
CA LEU A 90 10.35 16.61 2.55
C LEU A 90 9.43 17.76 2.94
N SER A 91 8.91 18.45 1.93
CA SER A 91 7.82 19.40 2.07
C SER A 91 6.59 18.73 2.70
N GLU A 92 5.73 19.54 3.33
CA GLU A 92 4.50 19.06 3.96
C GLU A 92 3.61 18.29 2.97
N LYS A 93 3.41 18.84 1.75
CA LYS A 93 2.59 18.20 0.73
C LYS A 93 3.16 16.87 0.24
N CYS A 94 4.47 16.80 0.00
CA CYS A 94 5.10 15.54 -0.39
C CYS A 94 4.97 14.49 0.71
N ARG A 95 5.17 14.90 1.97
CA ARG A 95 5.05 14.03 3.15
C ARG A 95 3.65 13.47 3.31
N GLU A 96 2.61 14.27 3.12
CA GLU A 96 1.21 13.80 3.19
C GLU A 96 0.96 12.59 2.29
N HIS A 97 1.55 12.56 1.09
CA HIS A 97 1.38 11.43 0.17
C HIS A 97 2.09 10.17 0.67
N PHE A 98 3.29 10.29 1.25
CA PHE A 98 3.97 9.15 1.90
C PHE A 98 3.19 8.63 3.12
N VAL A 99 2.51 9.51 3.86
CA VAL A 99 1.61 9.12 4.94
C VAL A 99 0.37 8.37 4.40
N ARG A 100 -0.23 8.85 3.30
CA ARG A 100 -1.37 8.17 2.64
C ARG A 100 -0.97 6.79 2.11
N ASP A 101 0.19 6.69 1.46
CA ASP A 101 0.76 5.41 1.03
C ASP A 101 0.95 4.46 2.21
N LEU A 102 1.51 4.95 3.31
CA LEU A 102 1.73 4.12 4.49
C LEU A 102 0.42 3.68 5.14
N CYS A 103 -0.58 4.55 5.25
CA CYS A 103 -1.91 4.15 5.70
C CYS A 103 -2.54 3.11 4.74
N PHE A 104 -2.40 3.28 3.42
CA PHE A 104 -2.85 2.27 2.47
C PHE A 104 -2.14 0.94 2.68
N TYR A 105 -0.82 0.95 2.86
CA TYR A 105 -0.02 -0.25 3.08
C TYR A 105 -0.37 -0.98 4.38
N GLU A 106 -0.50 -0.25 5.49
CA GLU A 106 -0.79 -0.86 6.81
C GLU A 106 -2.28 -1.20 6.98
N CYS A 107 -3.19 -0.43 6.38
CA CYS A 107 -4.63 -0.51 6.70
C CYS A 107 -5.50 -1.12 5.60
N SER A 108 -5.08 -1.19 4.33
CA SER A 108 -5.97 -1.62 3.25
C SER A 108 -6.23 -3.13 3.24
N PRO A 109 -7.49 -3.59 3.36
CA PRO A 109 -7.85 -5.00 3.22
C PRO A 109 -8.01 -5.44 1.75
N ASN A 110 -7.86 -4.51 0.81
CA ASN A 110 -8.23 -4.71 -0.59
C ASN A 110 -7.05 -5.14 -1.49
N THR A 111 -5.88 -5.41 -0.91
CA THR A 111 -4.67 -5.73 -1.68
C THR A 111 -4.46 -7.23 -1.89
N GLY A 112 -5.30 -8.09 -1.32
CA GLY A 112 -5.22 -9.55 -1.41
C GLY A 112 -4.91 -10.11 -2.81
N PRO A 113 -5.58 -9.66 -3.90
CA PRO A 113 -5.29 -10.17 -5.26
C PRO A 113 -3.89 -9.87 -5.80
N TRP A 114 -3.09 -9.07 -5.08
CA TRP A 114 -1.74 -8.65 -5.44
C TRP A 114 -0.69 -9.07 -4.40
N ILE A 115 -1.08 -9.79 -3.34
CA ILE A 115 -0.16 -10.26 -2.31
C ILE A 115 0.73 -11.37 -2.87
N VAL A 116 2.03 -11.26 -2.61
CA VAL A 116 3.06 -12.23 -2.98
C VAL A 116 4.04 -12.42 -1.81
N ASP A 117 4.72 -13.57 -1.79
CA ASP A 117 5.74 -13.87 -0.79
C ASP A 117 6.91 -12.86 -0.82
N ASP A 118 7.32 -12.37 0.35
CA ASP A 118 8.50 -11.49 0.55
C ASP A 118 9.02 -11.69 1.97
N LYS A 119 9.73 -12.80 2.19
CA LYS A 119 10.22 -13.21 3.51
C LYS A 119 11.32 -12.27 4.01
N ARG A 120 10.96 -11.35 4.91
CA ARG A 120 11.85 -10.40 5.59
C ARG A 120 11.62 -10.45 7.10
N LYS A 121 12.47 -9.75 7.88
CA LYS A 121 12.31 -9.67 9.34
C LYS A 121 11.03 -8.95 9.79
N ILE A 122 10.47 -8.08 8.95
CA ILE A 122 9.32 -7.23 9.28
C ILE A 122 8.01 -7.72 8.67
N ARG A 123 8.05 -8.69 7.75
CA ARG A 123 6.88 -9.25 7.03
C ARG A 123 7.24 -10.54 6.32
N SER A 124 6.26 -11.41 6.07
CA SER A 124 6.40 -12.64 5.27
C SER A 124 5.92 -12.47 3.83
N ASN A 125 5.01 -11.51 3.58
CA ASN A 125 4.47 -11.19 2.26
C ASN A 125 4.37 -9.66 2.04
N ARG A 126 4.05 -9.25 0.82
CA ARG A 126 3.82 -7.85 0.42
C ARG A 126 2.85 -7.81 -0.75
N PHE A 127 2.30 -6.65 -1.10
CA PHE A 127 1.70 -6.48 -2.42
C PHE A 127 2.73 -6.09 -3.48
N MET A 128 2.46 -6.51 -4.71
CA MET A 128 3.21 -6.14 -5.92
C MET A 128 2.26 -5.82 -7.07
N LYS A 129 2.63 -4.82 -7.86
CA LYS A 129 1.89 -4.44 -9.07
C LYS A 129 0.42 -4.06 -8.83
N VAL A 130 0.11 -3.46 -7.69
CA VAL A 130 -1.22 -2.87 -7.42
C VAL A 130 -1.44 -1.71 -8.39
N PRO A 131 -2.56 -1.64 -9.14
CA PRO A 131 -2.81 -0.55 -10.07
C PRO A 131 -3.11 0.72 -9.29
N LEU A 132 -2.17 1.66 -9.22
CA LEU A 132 -2.37 2.96 -8.59
C LEU A 132 -2.99 3.92 -9.61
N CYS A 133 -4.08 4.59 -9.21
CA CYS A 133 -4.75 5.55 -10.07
C CYS A 133 -3.80 6.67 -10.52
N GLN A 134 -3.91 7.01 -11.81
CA GLN A 134 -3.12 8.06 -12.46
C GLN A 134 -3.16 9.36 -11.65
N THR A 135 -4.35 9.84 -11.27
CA THR A 135 -4.48 11.07 -10.49
C THR A 135 -3.72 11.02 -9.17
N ASP A 136 -3.75 9.91 -8.44
CA ASP A 136 -3.04 9.76 -7.16
C ASP A 136 -1.52 9.79 -7.39
N CYS A 137 -1.04 9.06 -8.40
CA CYS A 137 0.39 9.01 -8.73
C CYS A 137 0.92 10.36 -9.26
N ASP A 138 0.18 11.01 -10.15
CA ASP A 138 0.55 12.29 -10.75
C ASP A 138 0.62 13.39 -9.68
N ASN A 139 -0.35 13.45 -8.77
CA ASN A 139 -0.37 14.42 -7.68
C ASN A 139 0.77 14.17 -6.68
N TRP A 140 1.01 12.91 -6.31
CA TRP A 140 2.12 12.57 -5.42
C TRP A 140 3.46 13.01 -6.01
N PHE A 141 3.74 12.65 -7.27
CA PHE A 141 4.99 13.05 -7.90
C PHE A 141 5.10 14.57 -8.07
N LYS A 142 4.02 15.24 -8.45
CA LYS A 142 3.99 16.70 -8.61
C LYS A 142 4.32 17.42 -7.31
N ASP A 143 3.70 17.03 -6.20
CA ASP A 143 3.92 17.66 -4.89
C ASP A 143 5.31 17.35 -4.31
N CYS A 144 5.96 16.29 -4.77
CA CYS A 144 7.33 15.93 -4.40
C CYS A 144 8.40 16.41 -5.39
N ALA A 145 8.04 16.99 -6.55
CA ALA A 145 8.96 17.15 -7.68
C ALA A 145 10.27 17.88 -7.34
N ASP A 146 10.17 18.93 -6.51
CA ASP A 146 11.29 19.77 -6.08
C ASP A 146 11.94 19.32 -4.76
N ASP A 147 11.37 18.31 -4.08
CA ASP A 147 11.95 17.70 -2.89
C ASP A 147 13.10 16.75 -3.27
N PHE A 148 13.85 16.25 -2.29
CA PHE A 148 15.13 15.58 -2.53
C PHE A 148 15.14 14.10 -2.17
N THR A 149 15.76 13.31 -3.04
CA THR A 149 16.13 11.93 -2.75
C THR A 149 17.50 11.59 -3.32
N CYS A 150 18.07 10.48 -2.87
CA CYS A 150 19.37 9.99 -3.30
C CYS A 150 19.28 8.64 -4.01
N THR A 151 18.09 8.04 -4.10
CA THR A 151 17.90 6.76 -4.79
C THR A 151 16.49 6.60 -5.35
N ARG A 152 16.37 5.73 -6.36
CA ARG A 152 15.11 5.41 -7.05
C ARG A 152 14.30 4.31 -6.37
N ASN A 153 14.94 3.32 -5.74
CA ASN A 153 14.23 2.21 -5.09
C ASN A 153 14.46 2.24 -3.58
N TRP A 154 13.51 2.84 -2.87
CA TRP A 154 13.58 3.04 -1.42
C TRP A 154 13.42 1.72 -0.64
N ALA A 155 12.78 0.72 -1.25
CA ALA A 155 12.63 -0.60 -0.63
C ALA A 155 13.92 -1.46 -0.70
N ARG A 156 14.95 -1.06 -1.47
CA ARG A 156 16.13 -1.88 -1.74
C ARG A 156 17.48 -1.18 -1.60
N ASP A 157 17.57 0.09 -1.99
CA ASP A 157 18.88 0.66 -2.30
C ASP A 157 19.55 1.33 -1.09
N PHE A 158 18.79 1.71 -0.06
CA PHE A 158 19.34 2.35 1.12
C PHE A 158 20.34 1.46 1.87
N LYS A 159 21.36 2.09 2.44
CA LYS A 159 22.25 1.46 3.43
C LYS A 159 21.64 1.60 4.81
N TRP A 160 21.68 0.53 5.60
CA TRP A 160 21.21 0.56 6.98
C TRP A 160 22.40 0.67 7.92
N GLU A 161 22.52 1.80 8.61
CA GLU A 161 23.61 2.09 9.54
C GLU A 161 23.02 2.62 10.84
N GLY A 162 23.44 2.08 11.99
CA GLY A 162 22.88 2.47 13.29
C GLY A 162 21.37 2.21 13.41
N GLY A 163 20.82 1.32 12.58
CA GLY A 163 19.40 0.99 12.58
C GLY A 163 18.51 1.89 11.73
N VAL A 164 19.05 2.91 11.05
CA VAL A 164 18.30 3.82 10.17
C VAL A 164 18.79 3.74 8.73
N ASN A 165 17.93 4.07 7.77
CA ASN A 165 18.29 4.16 6.35
C ASN A 165 19.14 5.42 6.08
N LYS A 166 20.19 5.25 5.28
CA LYS A 166 21.07 6.30 4.79
C LYS A 166 21.32 6.15 3.29
N CYS A 167 21.49 7.29 2.63
CA CYS A 167 21.85 7.35 1.23
C CYS A 167 23.09 6.48 0.92
N PRO A 168 23.10 5.74 -0.20
CA PRO A 168 24.28 5.00 -0.63
C PRO A 168 25.53 5.89 -0.74
N PRO A 169 26.74 5.40 -0.38
CA PRO A 169 27.96 6.24 -0.35
C PRO A 169 28.32 6.94 -1.65
N ALA A 170 27.95 6.37 -2.80
CA ALA A 170 28.20 6.95 -4.12
C ALA A 170 27.00 7.71 -4.71
N SER A 171 25.95 7.93 -3.91
CA SER A 171 24.78 8.70 -4.32
C SER A 171 24.85 10.14 -3.81
N SER A 172 24.20 11.05 -4.52
CA SER A 172 24.00 12.43 -4.10
C SER A 172 22.51 12.75 -4.05
N CYS A 173 22.12 13.61 -3.12
CA CYS A 173 20.75 14.11 -3.06
C CYS A 173 20.47 15.02 -4.25
N ARG A 174 19.46 14.65 -5.02
CA ARG A 174 18.95 15.36 -6.20
C ARG A 174 17.45 15.49 -6.09
N THR A 175 16.86 16.39 -6.87
CA THR A 175 15.40 16.57 -6.85
C THR A 175 14.69 15.29 -7.32
N PHE A 176 13.45 15.05 -6.88
CA PHE A 176 12.68 13.90 -7.36
C PHE A 176 12.50 13.96 -8.87
N ILE A 177 12.30 15.15 -9.45
CA ILE A 177 12.18 15.30 -10.90
C ILE A 177 13.44 14.86 -11.64
N GLU A 178 14.62 15.17 -11.11
CA GLU A 178 15.90 14.72 -11.64
C GLU A 178 16.14 13.21 -11.50
N VAL A 179 15.66 12.61 -10.42
CA VAL A 179 15.87 11.19 -10.11
C VAL A 179 14.89 10.29 -10.85
N PHE A 180 13.61 10.68 -10.90
CA PHE A 180 12.53 9.85 -11.45
C PHE A 180 12.11 10.23 -12.86
N GLY A 181 12.12 11.52 -13.20
CA GLY A 181 11.76 12.06 -14.52
C GLY A 181 10.26 12.08 -14.85
N SER A 182 9.44 11.19 -14.28
CA SER A 182 7.99 11.16 -14.48
C SER A 182 7.26 10.51 -13.30
N ALA A 183 5.96 10.78 -13.18
CA ALA A 183 5.11 10.19 -12.14
C ALA A 183 5.06 8.67 -12.23
N LYS A 184 4.87 8.13 -13.44
CA LYS A 184 4.92 6.68 -13.69
C LYS A 184 6.23 6.07 -13.18
N ASN A 185 7.37 6.65 -13.55
CA ASN A 185 8.67 6.16 -13.10
C ASN A 185 8.80 6.21 -11.58
N PHE A 186 8.29 7.26 -10.95
CA PHE A 186 8.28 7.42 -9.50
C PHE A 186 7.46 6.32 -8.82
N CYS A 187 6.15 6.24 -9.06
CA CYS A 187 5.26 5.33 -8.35
C CYS A 187 5.59 3.84 -8.61
N GLU A 188 6.10 3.51 -9.79
CA GLU A 188 6.49 2.13 -10.12
C GLU A 188 7.84 1.72 -9.53
N SER A 189 8.72 2.67 -9.17
CA SER A 189 10.09 2.39 -8.71
C SER A 189 10.31 2.61 -7.22
N VAL A 190 9.69 3.64 -6.63
CA VAL A 190 10.00 4.11 -5.26
C VAL A 190 9.89 2.99 -4.24
N PHE A 191 8.84 2.16 -4.32
CA PHE A 191 8.65 1.00 -3.46
C PHE A 191 8.78 -0.33 -4.22
N ASP A 192 9.82 -0.48 -5.04
CA ASP A 192 10.20 -1.77 -5.65
C ASP A 192 9.02 -2.47 -6.34
N HIS A 193 8.35 -1.78 -7.26
CA HIS A 193 7.20 -2.29 -8.01
C HIS A 193 5.97 -2.70 -7.17
N SER A 194 5.82 -2.13 -5.96
CA SER A 194 4.57 -2.16 -5.20
C SER A 194 3.37 -1.74 -6.07
N PHE A 195 3.53 -0.67 -6.86
CA PHE A 195 2.49 -0.16 -7.75
C PHE A 195 2.81 -0.33 -9.24
N VAL A 196 1.76 -0.34 -10.06
CA VAL A 196 1.80 0.00 -11.48
C VAL A 196 0.99 1.26 -11.71
N TYR A 197 1.43 2.13 -12.62
CA TYR A 197 0.66 3.29 -13.02
C TYR A 197 -0.54 2.86 -13.87
N ALA A 198 -1.76 3.23 -13.46
CA ALA A 198 -3.00 2.87 -14.15
C ALA A 198 -3.83 4.10 -14.50
N PRO A 199 -4.35 4.23 -15.75
CA PRO A 199 -5.25 5.33 -16.11
C PRO A 199 -6.51 5.34 -15.22
N ASP A 200 -7.03 6.53 -14.88
CA ASP A 200 -8.21 6.67 -14.00
C ASP A 200 -9.51 6.03 -14.56
N TRP A 201 -9.56 5.77 -15.87
CA TRP A 201 -10.68 5.09 -16.53
C TRP A 201 -10.58 3.55 -16.45
N GLU A 202 -9.43 3.02 -16.03
CA GLU A 202 -9.27 1.61 -15.70
C GLU A 202 -9.51 1.39 -14.19
N PRO A 203 -9.81 0.15 -13.76
CA PRO A 203 -9.88 -0.17 -12.34
C PRO A 203 -8.52 0.02 -11.65
N CYS A 204 -8.46 1.01 -10.76
CA CYS A 204 -7.26 1.41 -10.05
C CYS A 204 -7.58 1.75 -8.59
N MET A 205 -6.61 1.50 -7.71
CA MET A 205 -6.66 1.76 -6.28
C MET A 205 -6.35 3.22 -5.97
N ARG A 206 -7.04 3.75 -4.96
CA ARG A 206 -6.80 5.07 -4.37
C ARG A 206 -6.04 4.91 -3.06
N LEU A 207 -5.03 5.76 -2.84
CA LEU A 207 -4.28 5.80 -1.59
C LEU A 207 -5.04 6.54 -0.49
N TRP A 208 -6.06 7.32 -0.83
CA TRP A 208 -6.95 7.94 0.14
C TRP A 208 -8.32 8.24 -0.51
N PHE A 209 -9.37 8.24 0.31
CA PHE A 209 -10.74 8.53 -0.10
C PHE A 209 -11.57 8.93 1.12
N ASP A 210 -12.71 9.59 0.87
CA ASP A 210 -13.69 9.83 1.93
C ASP A 210 -14.45 8.54 2.27
N GLY A 211 -14.12 7.93 3.42
CA GLY A 211 -14.75 6.70 3.90
C GLY A 211 -16.25 6.84 4.21
N SER A 212 -16.80 8.05 4.28
CA SER A 212 -18.24 8.28 4.45
C SER A 212 -19.05 7.70 3.28
N SER A 213 -18.50 7.80 2.07
CA SER A 213 -19.10 7.37 0.79
C SER A 213 -18.81 5.91 0.43
N GLY A 214 -18.14 5.18 1.33
CA GLY A 214 -17.68 3.80 1.11
C GLY A 214 -16.28 3.75 0.50
N ASN A 215 -15.70 2.54 0.49
CA ASN A 215 -14.34 2.33 0.01
C ASN A 215 -14.36 1.99 -1.50
N PRO A 216 -13.80 2.85 -2.38
CA PRO A 216 -13.79 2.58 -3.82
C PRO A 216 -12.91 1.37 -4.19
N ASN A 217 -11.92 1.04 -3.36
CA ASN A 217 -10.98 -0.06 -3.60
C ASN A 217 -11.66 -1.44 -3.50
N ASP A 218 -12.80 -1.55 -2.81
CA ASP A 218 -13.60 -2.78 -2.74
C ASP A 218 -13.97 -3.28 -4.15
N LYS A 219 -14.39 -2.36 -5.03
CA LYS A 219 -14.79 -2.69 -6.41
C LYS A 219 -13.60 -3.14 -7.25
N VAL A 220 -12.42 -2.58 -7.01
CA VAL A 220 -11.18 -2.87 -7.75
C VAL A 220 -10.66 -4.25 -7.34
N ALA A 221 -10.63 -4.56 -6.04
CA ALA A 221 -10.28 -5.88 -5.54
C ALA A 221 -11.25 -6.95 -6.07
N ALA A 222 -12.56 -6.71 -6.01
CA ALA A 222 -13.58 -7.62 -6.55
C ALA A 222 -13.47 -7.82 -8.07
N TRP A 223 -13.08 -6.79 -8.81
CA TRP A 223 -12.82 -6.88 -10.25
C TRP A 223 -11.59 -7.77 -10.55
N LYS A 224 -10.53 -7.68 -9.75
CA LYS A 224 -9.31 -8.46 -9.95
C LYS A 224 -9.51 -9.91 -9.50
N ALA A 225 -10.09 -10.14 -8.32
CA ALA A 225 -10.36 -11.48 -7.80
C ALA A 225 -11.18 -12.33 -8.79
N ARG A 226 -12.22 -11.75 -9.41
CA ARG A 226 -13.02 -12.43 -10.44
C ARG A 226 -12.22 -12.83 -11.69
N ARG A 227 -11.16 -12.11 -12.03
CA ARG A 227 -10.28 -12.44 -13.17
C ARG A 227 -9.18 -13.44 -12.82
N LEU A 228 -8.91 -13.66 -11.54
CA LEU A 228 -8.03 -14.76 -11.13
C LEU A 228 -8.75 -16.13 -11.23
N ARG A 229 -10.08 -16.13 -11.39
CA ARG A 229 -10.91 -17.32 -11.65
C ARG A 229 -10.87 -17.79 -13.12
N THR A 230 -10.44 -16.93 -14.05
CA THR A 230 -10.40 -17.19 -15.51
C THR A 230 -8.98 -17.44 -15.97
#